data_AF-A0AA88GVY0-F1
#
_entry.id   AF-A0AA88GVY0-F1
#
_cell.length_a   1.000
_cell.length_b   1.000
_cell.length_c   1.000
_cell.angle_alpha   90.00
_cell.angle_beta   90.00
_cell.angle_gamma   90.00
#
_symmetry.space_group_name_H-M   'P 1'
#
loop_
_entity.id
_entity.type
_entity.pdbx_description
1 polymer ?
#
loop_
_entity_poly.entity_id
_entity_poly.type
_entity_poly.pdbx_seq_one_letter_code
_entity_poly.pdbx_strand_id
1 'polypeptide(L)'
;MASSSSSKFSFSWADKIIFVWLFIDLIVHGVLESSFVYFSLTTTVAKAQPQSTLGKMLHWVWLEYGKNADAKWLVLDPCVVSVELLTCTVDTLLCAIVMYTMWTNKPSRHFWQIVLCVCELYGDWMTFVPAILEGGHNLNMDPYFFWLYTVGSNGVWVIMPLLLLYQSYGHLMSAFKAKQKVE
;
A
#
# COMPACT_ATOMS: atom_id res chain seq x y z
N MET A 1 -17.71 -17.57 -42.43
CA MET A 1 -16.62 -16.65 -42.04
C MET A 1 -16.57 -16.60 -40.52
N ALA A 2 -15.36 -16.68 -39.96
CA ALA A 2 -15.05 -17.16 -38.60
C ALA A 2 -15.86 -16.50 -37.47
N SER A 3 -16.45 -17.34 -36.60
CA SER A 3 -16.83 -16.90 -35.26
C SER A 3 -15.53 -16.60 -34.51
N SER A 4 -15.30 -15.34 -34.15
CA SER A 4 -14.23 -15.00 -33.22
C SER A 4 -14.61 -15.60 -31.87
N SER A 5 -14.04 -16.76 -31.52
CA SER A 5 -14.04 -17.20 -30.14
C SER A 5 -13.26 -16.15 -29.36
N SER A 6 -13.97 -15.28 -28.64
CA SER A 6 -13.34 -14.47 -27.60
C SER A 6 -12.78 -15.47 -26.59
N SER A 7 -11.48 -15.75 -26.67
CA SER A 7 -10.80 -16.50 -25.62
C SER A 7 -11.09 -15.76 -24.33
N LYS A 8 -11.89 -16.36 -23.44
CA LYS A 8 -12.19 -15.76 -22.15
C LYS A 8 -10.86 -15.60 -21.43
N PHE A 9 -10.41 -14.36 -21.31
CA PHE A 9 -9.24 -14.04 -20.51
C PHE A 9 -9.43 -14.65 -19.12
N SER A 10 -8.45 -15.41 -18.67
CA SER A 10 -8.48 -16.11 -17.39
C SER A 10 -7.21 -15.77 -16.63
N PHE A 11 -7.35 -15.41 -15.37
CA PHE A 11 -6.21 -15.13 -14.51
C PHE A 11 -5.38 -16.39 -14.26
N SER A 12 -4.07 -16.23 -14.40
CA SER A 12 -3.10 -17.19 -13.88
C SER A 12 -3.22 -17.28 -12.35
N TRP A 13 -2.62 -18.32 -11.75
CA TRP A 13 -2.54 -18.42 -10.29
C TRP A 13 -1.83 -17.21 -9.65
N ALA A 14 -0.77 -16.73 -10.29
CA ALA A 14 -0.06 -15.53 -9.86
C ALA A 14 -0.97 -14.28 -9.93
N ASP A 15 -1.69 -14.09 -11.04
CA ASP A 15 -2.59 -12.93 -11.18
C ASP A 15 -3.71 -12.95 -10.13
N LYS A 16 -4.21 -14.13 -9.72
CA LYS A 16 -5.20 -14.25 -8.65
C LYS A 16 -4.63 -13.79 -7.31
N ILE A 17 -3.41 -14.22 -6.97
CA ILE A 17 -2.73 -13.82 -5.73
C ILE A 17 -2.51 -12.30 -5.73
N ILE A 18 -2.02 -11.75 -6.84
CA ILE A 18 -1.78 -10.32 -7.00
C ILE A 18 -3.09 -9.54 -6.90
N PHE A 19 -4.18 -10.03 -7.49
CA PHE A 19 -5.48 -9.38 -7.41
C PHE A 19 -6.04 -9.35 -5.98
N VAL A 20 -5.85 -10.44 -5.22
CA VAL A 20 -6.22 -10.50 -3.80
C VAL A 20 -5.36 -9.54 -2.98
N TRP A 21 -4.05 -9.49 -3.25
CA TRP A 21 -3.15 -8.52 -2.63
C TRP A 21 -3.62 -7.08 -2.86
N LEU A 22 -3.84 -6.69 -4.12
CA LEU A 22 -4.31 -5.35 -4.49
C LEU A 22 -5.66 -5.00 -3.86
N PHE A 23 -6.51 -5.99 -3.63
CA PHE A 23 -7.78 -5.77 -2.94
C PHE A 23 -7.60 -5.51 -1.44
N ILE A 24 -6.67 -6.23 -0.79
CA ILE A 24 -6.31 -5.99 0.62
C ILE A 24 -5.69 -4.60 0.75
N ASP A 25 -4.71 -4.31 -0.09
CA ASP A 25 -4.03 -3.03 -0.25
C ASP A 25 -5.03 -1.87 -0.43
N LEU A 26 -5.99 -2.00 -1.36
CA LEU A 26 -7.09 -1.03 -1.53
C LEU A 26 -7.90 -0.78 -0.25
N ILE A 27 -8.16 -1.82 0.55
CA ILE A 27 -8.89 -1.69 1.82
C ILE A 27 -8.00 -1.05 2.89
N VAL A 28 -6.71 -1.37 2.92
CA VAL A 28 -5.77 -0.82 3.89
C VAL A 28 -5.64 0.69 3.67
N HIS A 29 -5.30 1.15 2.48
CA HIS A 29 -5.21 2.59 2.19
C HIS A 29 -6.58 3.29 2.30
N GLY A 30 -7.61 2.70 1.68
CA GLY A 30 -8.92 3.34 1.54
C GLY A 30 -9.78 3.33 2.81
N VAL A 31 -9.51 2.46 3.79
CA VAL A 31 -10.31 2.34 5.01
C VAL A 31 -9.43 2.43 6.26
N LEU A 32 -8.40 1.60 6.36
CA LEU A 32 -7.58 1.53 7.58
C LEU A 32 -6.78 2.82 7.74
N GLU A 33 -5.90 3.16 6.82
CA GLU A 33 -5.08 4.39 6.84
C GLU A 33 -5.92 5.65 6.74
N SER A 34 -6.97 5.62 5.91
CA SER A 34 -7.92 6.74 5.81
C SER A 34 -8.57 7.06 7.16
N SER A 35 -8.78 6.06 8.03
CA SER A 35 -9.26 6.30 9.38
C SER A 35 -8.21 6.93 10.30
N PHE A 36 -6.93 6.60 10.14
CA PHE A 36 -5.83 7.29 10.82
C PHE A 36 -5.82 8.77 10.43
N VAL A 37 -5.82 9.07 9.14
CA VAL A 37 -5.85 10.46 8.63
C VAL A 37 -7.07 11.19 9.18
N TYR A 38 -8.25 10.56 9.17
CA TYR A 38 -9.47 11.14 9.74
C TYR A 38 -9.31 11.48 11.23
N PHE A 39 -8.80 10.56 12.06
CA PHE A 39 -8.60 10.83 13.49
C PHE A 39 -7.55 11.91 13.73
N SER A 40 -6.46 11.89 12.96
CA SER A 40 -5.37 12.87 13.05
C SER A 40 -5.79 14.28 12.69
N LEU A 41 -6.63 14.46 11.66
CA LEU A 41 -7.08 15.78 11.21
C LEU A 41 -8.26 16.34 12.02
N THR A 42 -9.09 15.50 12.62
CA THR A 42 -10.24 15.95 13.42
C THR A 42 -9.92 16.16 14.88
N THR A 43 -9.07 15.29 15.44
CA THR A 43 -8.64 15.34 16.84
C THR A 43 -7.17 14.95 16.93
N THR A 44 -6.90 13.70 17.32
CA THR A 44 -5.64 12.93 17.24
C THR A 44 -6.03 11.50 17.59
N VAL A 45 -5.27 10.49 17.17
CA VAL A 45 -5.52 9.10 17.60
C VAL A 45 -5.51 8.98 19.13
N ALA A 46 -4.62 9.70 19.84
CA ALA A 46 -4.56 9.71 21.30
C ALA A 46 -5.84 10.21 21.99
N LYS A 47 -6.61 11.08 21.34
CA LYS A 47 -7.79 11.75 21.92
C LYS A 47 -9.12 11.31 21.31
N ALA A 48 -9.10 10.63 20.18
CA ALA A 48 -10.31 10.22 19.48
C ALA A 48 -11.19 9.30 20.34
N GLN A 49 -12.51 9.51 20.28
CA GLN A 49 -13.51 8.70 20.97
C GLN A 49 -14.67 8.36 20.02
N PRO A 50 -14.43 7.51 19.01
CA PRO A 50 -15.46 7.14 18.04
C PRO A 50 -16.62 6.40 18.71
N GLN A 51 -17.84 6.70 18.26
CA GLN A 51 -19.06 6.12 18.85
C GLN A 51 -19.49 4.82 18.15
N SER A 52 -19.27 4.72 16.84
CA SER A 52 -19.63 3.54 16.05
C SER A 52 -18.71 2.35 16.35
N THR A 53 -19.23 1.12 16.20
CA THR A 53 -18.45 -0.10 16.40
C THR A 53 -17.25 -0.16 15.47
N LEU A 54 -17.44 0.12 14.18
CA LEU A 54 -16.35 0.16 13.20
C LEU A 54 -15.31 1.22 13.56
N GLY A 55 -15.75 2.42 13.96
CA GLY A 55 -14.83 3.48 14.37
C GLY A 55 -13.99 3.09 15.59
N LYS A 56 -14.58 2.42 16.58
CA LYS A 56 -13.85 1.90 17.75
C LYS A 56 -12.82 0.83 17.38
N MET A 57 -13.15 -0.05 16.45
CA MET A 57 -12.21 -1.07 15.96
C MET A 57 -11.02 -0.43 15.24
N LEU A 58 -11.28 0.48 14.30
CA LEU A 58 -10.23 1.20 13.55
C LEU A 58 -9.36 2.06 14.47
N HIS A 59 -9.98 2.77 15.40
CA HIS A 59 -9.25 3.56 16.40
C HIS A 59 -8.38 2.68 17.31
N TRP A 60 -8.87 1.50 17.73
CA TRP A 60 -8.08 0.58 18.53
C TRP A 60 -6.81 0.13 17.80
N VAL A 61 -6.88 -0.17 16.50
CA VAL A 61 -5.70 -0.56 15.70
C VAL A 61 -4.64 0.55 15.74
N TRP A 62 -5.04 1.79 15.49
CA TRP A 62 -4.09 2.91 15.50
C TRP A 62 -3.57 3.27 16.89
N LEU A 63 -4.43 3.14 17.91
CA LEU A 63 -4.02 3.37 19.29
C LEU A 63 -3.00 2.31 19.74
N GLU A 64 -3.21 1.05 19.35
CA GLU A 64 -2.31 -0.07 19.62
C GLU A 64 -0.99 0.10 18.87
N TYR A 65 -1.05 0.39 17.57
CA TYR A 65 0.14 0.62 16.74
C TYR A 65 0.95 1.83 17.25
N GLY A 66 0.29 2.95 17.54
CA GLY A 66 0.97 4.14 18.02
C GLY A 66 1.60 3.97 19.42
N LYS A 67 1.04 3.12 20.28
CA LYS A 67 1.63 2.84 21.61
C LYS A 67 2.81 1.88 21.53
N ASN A 68 2.72 0.89 20.67
CA ASN A 68 3.66 -0.23 20.67
C ASN A 68 4.70 -0.17 19.55
N ALA A 69 4.49 0.61 18.50
CA ALA A 69 5.36 0.67 17.34
C ALA A 69 6.03 2.03 17.21
N ASP A 70 5.23 3.08 16.98
CA ASP A 70 5.71 4.44 16.71
C ASP A 70 4.74 5.49 17.25
N ALA A 71 5.19 6.22 18.28
CA ALA A 71 4.40 7.24 18.96
C ALA A 71 3.92 8.39 18.04
N LYS A 72 4.54 8.59 16.88
CA LYS A 72 4.09 9.59 15.89
C LYS A 72 2.67 9.33 15.40
N TRP A 73 2.24 8.07 15.38
CA TRP A 73 0.89 7.67 14.96
C TRP A 73 -0.19 7.99 16.01
N LEU A 74 0.19 8.41 17.23
CA LEU A 74 -0.76 8.86 18.24
C LEU A 74 -1.17 10.32 18.07
N VAL A 75 -0.37 11.10 17.33
CA VAL A 75 -0.51 12.56 17.20
C VAL A 75 -0.59 12.96 15.73
N LEU A 76 -0.83 14.24 15.47
CA LEU A 76 -0.70 14.80 14.12
C LEU A 76 0.79 15.10 13.87
N ASP A 77 1.56 14.08 13.48
CA ASP A 77 2.91 14.27 12.95
C ASP A 77 2.82 14.73 11.49
N PRO A 78 3.35 15.91 11.12
CA PRO A 78 3.20 16.43 9.76
C PRO A 78 3.83 15.55 8.67
N CYS A 79 4.89 14.81 8.98
CA CYS A 79 5.53 13.93 8.00
C CYS A 79 4.64 12.72 7.72
N VAL A 80 4.22 12.01 8.78
CA VAL A 80 3.36 10.81 8.68
C VAL A 80 2.01 11.19 8.07
N VAL A 81 1.34 12.23 8.58
CA VAL A 81 0.00 12.60 8.06
C VAL A 81 0.07 13.06 6.60
N SER A 82 1.16 13.72 6.17
CA SER A 82 1.29 14.16 4.77
C SER A 82 1.48 13.01 3.80
N VAL A 83 2.28 12.00 4.17
CA VAL A 83 2.46 10.82 3.32
C VAL A 83 1.18 9.98 3.29
N GLU A 84 0.52 9.80 4.43
CA GLU A 84 -0.73 9.03 4.53
C GLU A 84 -1.87 9.67 3.74
N LEU A 85 -1.95 11.01 3.69
CA LEU A 85 -2.90 11.69 2.80
C LEU A 85 -2.71 11.31 1.33
N LEU A 86 -1.47 11.10 0.90
CA LEU A 86 -1.16 10.65 -0.45
C LEU A 86 -1.52 9.17 -0.62
N THR A 87 -1.12 8.27 0.29
CA THR A 87 -1.42 6.83 0.18
C THR A 87 -2.94 6.57 0.20
N CYS A 88 -3.65 7.20 1.13
CA CYS A 88 -5.11 7.08 1.27
C CYS A 88 -5.88 7.54 0.01
N THR A 89 -5.31 8.45 -0.78
CA THR A 89 -5.97 9.00 -1.97
C THR A 89 -5.42 8.43 -3.26
N VAL A 90 -4.15 8.66 -3.54
CA VAL A 90 -3.47 8.27 -4.77
C VAL A 90 -3.32 6.76 -4.84
N ASP A 91 -2.83 6.11 -3.80
CA ASP A 91 -2.56 4.67 -3.84
C ASP A 91 -3.86 3.88 -3.85
N THR A 92 -4.87 4.28 -3.05
CA THR A 92 -6.25 3.75 -3.16
C THR A 92 -6.76 3.81 -4.61
N LEU A 93 -6.59 4.94 -5.30
CA LEU A 93 -7.06 5.10 -6.68
C LEU A 93 -6.23 4.23 -7.65
N LEU A 94 -4.91 4.16 -7.46
CA LEU A 94 -4.01 3.34 -8.25
C LEU A 94 -4.32 1.85 -8.08
N CYS A 95 -4.59 1.36 -6.88
CA CYS A 95 -5.03 -0.02 -6.62
C CYS A 95 -6.29 -0.34 -7.42
N ALA A 96 -7.30 0.53 -7.38
CA ALA A 96 -8.52 0.36 -8.18
C ALA A 96 -8.23 0.35 -9.70
N ILE A 97 -7.33 1.22 -10.19
CA ILE A 97 -6.92 1.27 -11.61
C ILE A 97 -6.18 -0.01 -12.02
N VAL A 98 -5.24 -0.49 -11.20
CA VAL A 98 -4.48 -1.72 -11.48
C VAL A 98 -5.42 -2.91 -11.49
N MET A 99 -6.30 -3.05 -10.49
CA MET A 99 -7.31 -4.10 -10.46
C MET A 99 -8.23 -4.05 -11.69
N TYR A 100 -8.71 -2.86 -12.08
CA TYR A 100 -9.55 -2.71 -13.27
C TYR A 100 -8.82 -3.09 -14.56
N THR A 101 -7.56 -2.67 -14.71
CA THR A 101 -6.75 -2.98 -15.89
C THR A 101 -6.37 -4.47 -15.94
N MET A 102 -6.15 -5.11 -14.80
CA MET A 102 -6.03 -6.57 -14.69
C MET A 102 -7.33 -7.26 -15.11
N TRP A 103 -8.47 -6.87 -14.53
CA TRP A 103 -9.78 -7.48 -14.81
C TRP A 103 -10.18 -7.37 -16.28
N THR A 104 -9.84 -6.24 -16.92
CA THR A 104 -10.14 -5.98 -18.33
C THR A 104 -9.00 -6.36 -19.28
N ASN A 105 -7.98 -7.07 -18.79
CA ASN A 105 -6.82 -7.53 -19.55
C ASN A 105 -6.14 -6.44 -20.39
N LYS A 106 -5.95 -5.25 -19.82
CA LYS A 106 -5.27 -4.15 -20.50
C LYS A 106 -3.75 -4.24 -20.29
N PRO A 107 -2.93 -4.05 -21.34
CA PRO A 107 -1.46 -4.07 -21.22
C PRO A 107 -0.94 -2.94 -20.33
N SER A 108 -1.71 -1.86 -20.16
CA SER A 108 -1.39 -0.77 -19.24
C SER A 108 -1.33 -1.18 -17.77
N ARG A 109 -1.78 -2.39 -17.40
CA ARG A 109 -1.68 -2.89 -16.01
C ARG A 109 -0.28 -2.73 -15.43
N HIS A 110 0.76 -3.03 -16.22
CA HIS A 110 2.14 -3.04 -15.72
C HIS A 110 2.70 -1.64 -15.52
N PHE A 111 2.25 -0.67 -16.32
CA PHE A 111 2.58 0.73 -16.10
C PHE A 111 1.98 1.22 -14.77
N TRP A 112 0.67 1.03 -14.57
CA TRP A 112 0.01 1.46 -13.34
C TRP A 112 0.51 0.71 -12.10
N GLN A 113 0.83 -0.58 -12.23
CA GLN A 113 1.45 -1.37 -11.16
C GLN A 113 2.83 -0.81 -10.79
N ILE A 114 3.66 -0.39 -11.76
CA ILE A 114 4.93 0.26 -11.46
C ILE A 114 4.71 1.58 -10.71
N VAL A 115 3.75 2.40 -11.14
CA VAL A 115 3.46 3.68 -10.48
C VAL A 115 3.02 3.44 -9.03
N LEU A 116 2.07 2.53 -8.80
CA LEU A 116 1.61 2.14 -7.46
C LEU A 116 2.79 1.70 -6.58
N CYS A 117 3.57 0.73 -7.04
CA CYS A 117 4.64 0.16 -6.22
C CYS A 117 5.76 1.15 -5.91
N VAL A 118 6.00 2.15 -6.78
CA VAL A 118 6.94 3.23 -6.47
C VAL A 118 6.38 4.16 -5.40
N CYS A 119 5.08 4.48 -5.45
CA CYS A 119 4.41 5.25 -4.40
C CYS A 119 4.49 4.53 -3.05
N GLU A 120 4.13 3.24 -3.00
CA GLU A 120 4.18 2.42 -1.77
C GLU A 120 5.58 2.43 -1.15
N LEU A 121 6.62 2.13 -1.94
CA LEU A 121 8.00 2.10 -1.44
C LEU A 121 8.51 3.47 -0.99
N TYR A 122 8.09 4.53 -1.67
CA TYR A 122 8.40 5.89 -1.24
C TYR A 122 7.64 6.26 0.04
N GLY A 123 6.40 5.80 0.19
CA GLY A 123 5.59 5.95 1.38
C GLY A 123 6.26 5.32 2.60
N ASP A 124 6.63 4.04 2.49
CA ASP A 124 7.38 3.30 3.50
C ASP A 124 8.69 4.01 3.86
N TRP A 125 9.43 4.49 2.86
CA TRP A 125 10.65 5.25 3.09
C TRP A 125 10.40 6.48 3.95
N MET A 126 9.36 7.27 3.64
CA MET A 126 9.00 8.48 4.37
C MET A 126 8.43 8.20 5.77
N THR A 127 7.91 7.00 6.01
CA THR A 127 7.46 6.58 7.35
C THR A 127 8.65 6.26 8.25
N PHE A 128 9.64 5.49 7.78
CA PHE A 128 10.73 5.00 8.64
C PHE A 128 11.96 5.89 8.68
N VAL A 129 12.42 6.39 7.52
CA VAL A 129 13.72 7.06 7.45
C VAL A 129 13.74 8.36 8.25
N PRO A 130 12.73 9.24 8.20
CA PRO A 130 12.67 10.40 9.08
C PRO A 130 12.70 10.04 10.56
N ALA A 131 11.96 9.00 10.98
CA ALA A 131 11.96 8.54 12.37
C ALA A 131 13.35 8.06 12.81
N ILE A 132 14.09 7.36 11.94
CA ILE A 132 15.47 6.94 12.20
C ILE A 132 16.42 8.16 12.28
N LEU A 133 16.27 9.13 11.38
CA LEU A 133 17.10 10.35 11.37
C LEU A 133 16.89 11.22 12.61
N GLU A 134 15.70 11.18 13.21
CA GLU A 134 15.39 11.83 14.50
C GLU A 134 15.94 11.06 15.72
N GLY A 135 16.69 9.98 15.51
CA GLY A 135 17.26 9.15 16.57
C GLY A 135 16.36 8.01 17.03
N GLY A 136 15.24 7.76 16.35
CA GLY A 136 14.34 6.64 16.65
C GLY A 136 13.63 6.75 18.00
N HIS A 137 13.58 7.93 18.62
CA HIS A 137 13.02 8.12 19.97
C HIS A 137 11.53 7.79 20.07
N ASN A 138 10.80 7.87 18.96
CA ASN A 138 9.38 7.54 18.89
C ASN A 138 9.12 6.05 18.69
N LEU A 139 10.14 5.30 18.22
CA LEU A 139 10.03 3.88 17.93
C LEU A 139 10.20 3.07 19.21
N ASN A 140 9.36 2.05 19.38
CA ASN A 140 9.56 1.08 20.44
C ASN A 140 10.66 0.10 20.03
N MET A 141 11.80 0.18 20.71
CA MET A 141 12.98 -0.65 20.44
C MET A 141 13.00 -1.97 21.24
N ASP A 142 11.93 -2.28 21.98
CA ASP A 142 11.78 -3.62 22.54
C ASP A 142 11.75 -4.65 21.38
N PRO A 143 12.59 -5.71 21.40
CA PRO A 143 12.72 -6.62 20.27
C PRO A 143 11.40 -7.25 19.82
N TYR A 144 10.50 -7.59 20.76
CA TYR A 144 9.23 -8.20 20.40
C TYR A 144 8.35 -7.21 19.63
N PHE A 145 8.18 -6.01 20.17
CA PHE A 145 7.34 -4.98 19.55
C PHE A 145 7.92 -4.44 18.25
N PHE A 146 9.24 -4.24 18.21
CA PHE A 146 9.93 -3.78 17.02
C PHE A 146 9.78 -4.75 15.85
N TRP A 147 10.05 -6.05 16.06
CA TRP A 147 9.95 -7.03 14.98
C TRP A 147 8.49 -7.31 14.57
N LEU A 148 7.56 -7.33 15.51
CA LEU A 148 6.16 -7.61 15.21
C LEU A 148 5.46 -6.42 14.54
N TYR A 149 5.54 -5.24 15.15
CA TYR A 149 4.84 -4.05 14.67
C TYR A 149 5.68 -3.29 13.66
N THR A 150 6.91 -2.89 13.99
CA THR A 150 7.68 -2.04 13.07
C THR A 150 8.13 -2.79 11.83
N VAL A 151 8.72 -3.99 11.97
CA VAL A 151 9.20 -4.74 10.81
C VAL A 151 8.10 -5.61 10.20
N GLY A 152 7.31 -6.29 11.03
CA GLY A 152 6.31 -7.26 10.58
C GLY A 152 5.16 -6.63 9.79
N SER A 153 4.53 -5.58 10.32
CA SER A 153 3.37 -4.97 9.64
C SER A 153 3.75 -4.19 8.39
N ASN A 154 4.99 -3.69 8.31
CA ASN A 154 5.45 -2.86 7.19
C ASN A 154 6.28 -3.63 6.16
N GLY A 155 6.94 -4.72 6.56
CA GLY A 155 7.77 -5.52 5.66
C GLY A 155 7.00 -6.08 4.47
N VAL A 156 5.69 -6.32 4.62
CA VAL A 156 4.84 -6.78 3.51
C VAL A 156 4.66 -5.69 2.44
N TRP A 157 4.54 -4.42 2.85
CA TRP A 157 4.44 -3.24 1.97
C TRP A 157 5.77 -2.88 1.30
N VAL A 158 6.89 -3.44 1.78
CA VAL A 158 8.18 -3.37 1.06
C VAL A 158 8.33 -4.54 0.10
N ILE A 159 8.09 -5.76 0.57
CA ILE A 159 8.40 -6.99 -0.17
C ILE A 159 7.48 -7.14 -1.40
N MET A 160 6.18 -6.97 -1.22
CA MET A 160 5.23 -7.18 -2.31
C MET A 160 5.43 -6.16 -3.44
N PRO A 161 5.59 -4.86 -3.19
CA PRO A 161 5.85 -3.89 -4.26
C PRO A 161 7.16 -4.14 -5.00
N LEU A 162 8.23 -4.57 -4.32
CA LEU A 162 9.48 -4.97 -4.98
C LEU A 162 9.29 -6.15 -5.94
N LEU A 163 8.53 -7.18 -5.51
CA LEU A 163 8.21 -8.33 -6.36
C LEU A 163 7.36 -7.94 -7.58
N LEU A 164 6.37 -7.07 -7.37
CA LEU A 164 5.49 -6.56 -8.43
C LEU A 164 6.23 -5.64 -9.41
N LEU A 165 7.20 -4.85 -8.94
CA LEU A 165 8.10 -4.06 -9.79
C LEU A 165 8.97 -4.96 -10.64
N TYR A 166 9.61 -5.96 -10.04
CA TYR A 166 10.42 -6.93 -10.77
C TYR A 166 9.62 -7.65 -11.85
N GLN A 167 8.40 -8.09 -11.52
CA GLN A 167 7.47 -8.68 -12.48
C GLN A 167 7.18 -7.72 -13.64
N SER A 168 6.68 -6.52 -13.33
CA SER A 168 6.28 -5.55 -14.36
C SER A 168 7.45 -5.10 -15.23
N TYR A 169 8.62 -4.90 -14.65
CA TYR A 169 9.85 -4.62 -15.38
C TYR A 169 10.18 -5.72 -16.39
N GLY A 170 10.11 -6.99 -15.98
CA GLY A 170 10.32 -8.13 -16.88
C GLY A 170 9.37 -8.16 -18.07
N HIS A 171 8.09 -7.86 -17.83
CA HIS A 171 7.08 -7.76 -18.90
C HIS A 171 7.36 -6.59 -19.86
N LEU A 172 7.68 -5.39 -19.34
CA LEU A 172 8.02 -4.23 -20.15
C LEU A 172 9.26 -4.48 -21.02
N MET A 173 10.34 -5.00 -20.43
CA MET A 173 11.58 -5.28 -21.15
C MET A 173 11.39 -6.34 -22.24
N SER A 174 10.58 -7.36 -21.98
CA SER A 174 10.26 -8.39 -22.99
C SER A 174 9.48 -7.79 -24.16
N ALA A 175 8.51 -6.93 -23.89
CA ALA A 175 7.74 -6.22 -24.92
C ALA A 175 8.62 -5.28 -25.76
N PHE A 176 9.51 -4.51 -25.12
CA PHE A 176 10.43 -3.62 -25.83
C PHE A 176 11.45 -4.38 -26.68
N LYS A 177 12.01 -5.48 -26.17
CA LYS A 177 12.91 -6.35 -26.97
C LYS A 177 12.20 -6.97 -28.17
N ALA A 178 10.94 -7.37 -28.01
CA ALA A 178 10.15 -7.88 -29.13
C ALA A 178 9.93 -6.80 -30.20
N LYS A 179 9.65 -5.57 -29.79
CA LYS A 179 9.50 -4.42 -30.71
C LYS A 179 10.81 -4.11 -31.46
N GLN A 180 11.94 -4.08 -30.77
CA GLN A 180 13.26 -3.82 -31.37
C GLN A 180 13.71 -4.87 -32.40
N LYS A 181 13.22 -6.11 -32.30
CA LYS A 181 13.54 -7.17 -33.28
C LYS A 181 12.74 -7.07 -34.58
N VAL A 182 11.62 -6.33 -34.54
CA VAL A 182 10.72 -6.14 -35.68
C VAL A 182 11.10 -4.89 -36.48
N GLU A 183 11.84 -3.96 -35.86
CA GLU A 183 12.49 -2.81 -36.49
C GLU A 183 13.84 -3.22 -37.11
#